data_AF-A0A1X7VPV4-F1
#
_entry.id   AF-A0A1X7VPV4-F1
#
_cell.length_a   1.000
_cell.length_b   1.000
_cell.length_c   1.000
_cell.angle_alpha   90.00
_cell.angle_beta   90.00
_cell.angle_gamma   90.00
#
_symmetry.space_group_name_H-M   'P 1'
#
loop_
_entity.id
_entity.type
_entity.pdbx_description
1 polymer ?
#
loop_
_entity_poly.entity_id
_entity_poly.type
_entity_poly.pdbx_seq_one_letter_code
_entity_poly.pdbx_strand_id
1 'polypeptide(L)' 'NCLHRPVYRVPCANALWHIDGHHKHIKWGFIIHERVDDYSRLITYLNLSNNNLAITVLTHFLKAVDEYSHPSR' A
#
# COMPACT_ATOMS: atom_id res chain seq x y z
N ASN A 1 19.39 -3.25 -22.72
CA ASN A 1 19.53 -2.15 -21.76
C ASN A 1 18.85 -2.57 -20.47
N CYS A 2 19.58 -3.10 -19.49
CA CYS A 2 19.00 -3.62 -18.25
C CYS A 2 18.72 -2.46 -17.29
N LEU A 3 17.46 -2.26 -16.92
CA LEU A 3 17.08 -1.23 -15.94
C LEU A 3 17.56 -1.64 -14.55
N HIS A 4 18.55 -0.92 -14.01
CA HIS A 4 19.00 -1.10 -12.64
C HIS A 4 17.97 -0.44 -11.71
N ARG A 5 17.21 -1.22 -10.94
CA ARG A 5 16.27 -0.68 -9.95
C ARG A 5 17.08 0.02 -8.85
N PRO A 6 16.83 1.30 -8.55
CA PRO A 6 17.48 1.96 -7.43
C PRO A 6 17.10 1.27 -6.12
N VAL A 7 18.08 1.06 -5.24
CA VAL A 7 17.80 0.60 -3.89
C VAL A 7 17.35 1.80 -3.08
N TYR A 8 16.04 1.91 -2.85
CA TYR A 8 15.49 2.91 -1.95
C TYR A 8 15.65 2.43 -0.51
N ARG A 9 16.20 3.30 0.34
CA ARG A 9 16.31 3.09 1.79
C ARG A 9 15.54 4.20 2.49
N VAL A 10 14.70 3.80 3.43
CA VAL A 10 13.89 4.71 4.24
C VAL A 10 14.52 4.76 5.65
N PRO A 11 14.57 5.92 6.31
CA PRO A 11 15.38 6.10 7.52
C PRO A 11 14.85 5.36 8.76
N CYS A 12 13.54 5.13 8.86
CA CYS A 12 12.90 4.48 10.00
C CYS A 12 11.53 3.89 9.62
N ALA A 13 10.96 3.10 10.54
CA ALA A 13 9.59 2.64 10.45
C ALA A 13 8.62 3.81 10.38
N ASN A 14 7.54 3.66 9.63
CA ASN A 14 6.50 4.67 9.43
C ASN A 14 7.00 5.97 8.75
N ALA A 15 8.16 5.95 8.09
CA ALA A 15 8.61 7.12 7.34
C ALA A 15 8.08 7.18 5.91
N LEU A 16 7.80 6.02 5.30
CA LEU A 16 7.20 5.93 3.98
C LEU A 16 6.49 4.59 3.89
N TRP A 17 5.27 4.61 3.39
CA TRP A 17 4.57 3.39 3.03
C TRP A 17 4.43 3.33 1.49
N HIS A 18 4.25 2.14 0.94
CA HIS A 18 3.98 1.85 -0.48
C HIS A 18 2.58 1.23 -0.66
N ILE A 19 1.68 1.84 -1.47
CA ILE A 19 0.32 1.32 -1.76
C ILE A 19 0.41 0.69 -3.14
N ASP A 20 -0.10 -0.53 -3.28
CA ASP A 20 -0.34 -1.15 -4.59
C ASP A 20 -1.77 -1.70 -4.69
N GLY A 21 -2.28 -1.74 -5.92
CA GLY A 21 -3.52 -2.41 -6.28
C GLY A 21 -3.22 -3.71 -7.00
N HIS A 22 -3.40 -4.84 -6.33
CA HIS A 22 -3.11 -6.14 -6.92
C HIS A 22 -4.28 -6.64 -7.80
N HIS A 23 -4.11 -6.51 -9.12
CA HIS A 23 -5.14 -6.76 -10.13
C HIS A 23 -5.24 -8.22 -10.64
N LYS A 24 -4.50 -9.19 -10.09
CA LYS A 24 -4.52 -10.58 -10.62
C LYS A 24 -5.92 -11.24 -10.56
N HIS A 25 -6.79 -10.74 -9.68
CA HIS A 25 -8.16 -11.25 -9.50
C HIS A 25 -9.23 -10.44 -10.26
N ILE A 26 -8.82 -9.53 -11.16
CA ILE A 26 -9.73 -8.63 -11.87
C ILE A 26 -10.75 -9.37 -12.75
N LYS A 27 -10.42 -10.58 -13.21
CA LYS A 27 -11.35 -11.44 -13.98
C LYS A 27 -12.63 -11.78 -13.20
N TRP A 28 -12.56 -11.78 -11.87
CA TRP A 28 -13.69 -12.02 -10.98
C TRP A 28 -14.26 -10.72 -10.39
N GLY A 29 -13.81 -9.57 -10.89
CA GLY A 29 -14.21 -8.26 -10.40
C GLY A 29 -13.53 -7.83 -9.11
N PHE A 30 -12.47 -8.53 -8.66
CA PHE A 30 -11.80 -8.24 -7.40
C PHE A 30 -10.41 -7.62 -7.58
N ILE A 31 -10.07 -6.69 -6.68
CA ILE A 31 -8.77 -6.04 -6.56
C ILE A 31 -8.40 -6.07 -5.08
N ILE A 32 -7.18 -6.52 -4.80
CA ILE A 32 -6.63 -6.46 -3.44
C ILE A 32 -5.86 -5.14 -3.33
N HIS A 33 -6.22 -4.31 -2.36
CA HIS A 33 -5.52 -3.08 -2.04
C HIS A 33 -4.61 -3.36 -0.86
N GLU A 34 -3.31 -3.18 -1.07
CA GLU A 34 -2.28 -3.49 -0.08
C GLU A 34 -1.39 -2.28 0.20
N ARG A 35 -0.96 -2.14 1.45
CA ARG A 35 -0.02 -1.11 1.88
C ARG A 35 1.04 -1.71 2.77
N VAL A 36 2.30 -1.37 2.49
CA VAL A 36 3.47 -1.88 3.20
C VAL A 36 4.34 -0.73 3.67
N ASP A 37 4.81 -0.77 4.92
CA ASP A 37 5.85 0.11 5.42
C ASP A 37 7.21 -0.24 4.80
N ASP A 38 7.89 0.72 4.18
CA ASP A 38 9.06 0.45 3.37
C ASP A 38 10.32 0.11 4.18
N TYR A 39 10.32 0.43 5.48
CA TYR A 39 11.40 0.09 6.41
C TYR A 39 11.18 -1.29 7.05
N SER A 40 10.08 -1.44 7.78
CA SER A 40 9.78 -2.64 8.59
C SER A 40 9.18 -3.79 7.79
N ARG A 41 8.68 -3.52 6.57
CA ARG A 41 7.87 -4.45 5.76
C ARG A 41 6.55 -4.86 6.42
N LEU A 42 6.11 -4.11 7.45
CA LEU A 42 4.80 -4.27 8.06
C LEU A 42 3.70 -3.96 7.04
N ILE A 43 2.71 -4.85 6.92
CA ILE A 43 1.52 -4.61 6.11
C ILE A 43 0.54 -3.78 6.95
N THR A 44 0.36 -2.50 6.64
CA THR A 44 -0.51 -1.62 7.43
C THR A 44 -1.98 -1.76 7.06
N TYR A 45 -2.28 -2.24 5.84
CA TYR A 45 -3.58 -2.80 5.49
C TYR A 45 -3.50 -3.75 4.29
N LEU A 46 -4.46 -4.68 4.25
CA LEU A 46 -4.69 -5.59 3.13
C LEU A 46 -6.20 -5.83 3.00
N ASN A 47 -6.83 -5.24 1.98
CA ASN A 47 -8.28 -5.28 1.82
C ASN A 47 -8.69 -5.69 0.41
N LEU A 48 -9.69 -6.58 0.31
CA LEU A 48 -10.31 -6.95 -0.96
C LEU A 48 -11.44 -5.97 -1.29
N SER A 49 -11.45 -5.45 -2.51
CA SER A 49 -12.51 -4.59 -3.03
C SER A 49 -12.99 -5.10 -4.40
N ASN A 50 -14.23 -4.82 -4.73
CA ASN A 50 -14.80 -5.12 -6.05
C ASN A 50 -14.64 -3.97 -7.07
N ASN A 51 -13.81 -2.98 -6.75
CA ASN A 51 -13.63 -1.76 -7.53
C ASN A 51 -12.23 -1.16 -7.31
N ASN A 52 -11.85 -0.23 -8.19
CA ASN A 52 -10.60 0.53 -8.14
C ASN A 52 -10.82 2.03 -7.86
N LEU A 53 -11.80 2.36 -7.02
CA LEU A 53 -12.14 3.76 -6.77
C LEU A 53 -11.16 4.38 -5.77
N ALA A 54 -10.75 5.62 -6.02
CA ALA A 54 -9.88 6.38 -5.13
C ALA A 54 -10.47 6.52 -3.72
N ILE A 55 -11.79 6.64 -3.59
CA ILE A 55 -12.48 6.74 -2.29
C ILE A 55 -12.31 5.46 -1.45
N THR A 56 -12.27 4.29 -2.10
CA THR A 56 -12.06 3.01 -1.43
C THR A 56 -10.64 2.90 -0.91
N VAL A 57 -9.65 3.27 -1.73
CA VAL A 57 -8.24 3.33 -1.31
C VAL A 57 -8.04 4.33 -0.16
N LEU A 58 -8.66 5.51 -0.25
CA LEU A 58 -8.59 6.53 0.80
C LEU A 58 -9.20 6.02 2.11
N THR A 59 -10.32 5.32 2.05
CA THR A 59 -10.96 4.75 3.23
C THR A 59 -10.07 3.73 3.93
N HIS A 60 -9.44 2.83 3.15
CA HIS A 60 -8.48 1.85 3.68
C HIS A 60 -7.26 2.53 4.28
N PHE A 61 -6.74 3.57 3.62
CA PHE A 61 -5.64 4.37 4.12
C PHE A 61 -5.96 5.06 5.44
N LEU A 62 -7.11 5.73 5.56
CA LEU A 62 -7.49 6.44 6.78
C LEU A 62 -7.67 5.49 7.97
N LYS A 63 -8.23 4.29 7.75
CA LYS A 63 -8.31 3.26 8.80
C LYS A 63 -6.93 2.82 9.28
N ALA A 64 -5.99 2.62 8.35
CA ALA A 64 -4.62 2.27 8.72
C ALA A 64 -3.89 3.42 9.42
N VAL A 65 -4.18 4.68 9.06
CA VAL A 65 -3.63 5.85 9.77
C VAL A 65 -4.16 5.94 11.19
N ASP A 66 -5.42 5.58 11.44
CA ASP A 66 -5.99 5.54 12.79
C ASP A 66 -5.26 4.51 13.68
N GLU A 67 -4.89 3.35 13.10
CA GLU A 67 -4.22 2.26 13.83
C GLU A 67 -2.70 2.46 13.96
N TYR A 68 -2.03 2.91 12.90
CA TYR A 68 -0.56 2.94 12.79
C TYR A 68 0.04 4.36 12.78
N SER A 69 -0.79 5.40 12.91
CA SER A 69 -0.43 6.81 12.64
C SER A 69 -0.05 7.06 11.18
N HIS A 70 -0.02 8.32 10.76
CA HIS A 70 0.36 8.67 9.38
C HIS A 70 1.85 8.45 9.11
N PRO A 71 2.26 8.10 7.88
CA PRO A 71 3.67 8.10 7.52
C PRO A 71 4.22 9.53 7.50
N SER A 72 5.49 9.71 7.87
CA SER A 72 6.09 11.05 7.99
C SER A 72 6.42 11.75 6.66
N ARG A 73 6.29 11.06 5.51
CA ARG A 73 6.66 11.55 4.17
C ARG A 73 5.55 11.33 3.15
#